data_AF-A0A6P8IK05-F1
#
_entry.id   AF-A0A6P8IK05-F1
#
_cell.length_a   1.000
_cell.length_b   1.000
_cell.length_c   1.000
_cell.angle_alpha   90.00
_cell.angle_beta   90.00
_cell.angle_gamma   90.00
#
_symmetry.space_group_name_H-M   'P 1'
#
loop_
_entity.id
_entity.type
_entity.pdbx_description
1 polymer ?
#
loop_
_entity_poly.entity_id
_entity_poly.type
_entity_poly.pdbx_seq_one_letter_code
_entity_poly.pdbx_strand_id
1 'polypeptide(L)'
;MSKSLNMCASILAIIYILSVVDLTFCDQVHRILDCHKSKYGCCPDGVTDALGWNKEGCSSLLCYDKDKLCKEMKANGDCEAIDKWSEMSELCPKSCGRCKNQGKAASPPACYKSKYGCCYDGVTPAVSDDKRPGVGCPFCKDRYPHACKQFGHRFWCLGKFPRPRFFLSHYCFRQCGFCKNFKEMVLPKEKKDWRKEFY
;
A
#
# COMPACT_ATOMS: atom_id res chain seq x y z
N MET A 1 11.58 -41.43 58.46
CA MET A 1 12.24 -40.41 57.61
C MET A 1 11.70 -40.40 56.17
N SER A 2 10.38 -40.45 55.93
CA SER A 2 9.81 -40.51 54.55
C SER A 2 8.90 -39.34 54.15
N LYS A 3 8.54 -38.44 55.08
CA LYS A 3 7.63 -37.31 54.78
C LYS A 3 8.32 -36.10 54.14
N SER A 4 9.65 -35.98 54.27
CA SER A 4 10.42 -34.84 53.75
C SER A 4 10.78 -34.97 52.25
N LEU A 5 10.97 -36.20 51.74
CA LEU A 5 11.22 -36.43 50.30
C LEU A 5 9.98 -36.17 49.43
N ASN A 6 8.78 -36.49 49.93
CA ASN A 6 7.53 -36.29 49.18
C ASN A 6 7.11 -34.81 49.05
N MET A 7 7.54 -33.94 49.97
CA MET A 7 7.34 -32.49 49.81
C MET A 7 8.27 -31.90 48.74
N CYS A 8 9.53 -32.34 48.68
CA CYS A 8 10.48 -31.86 47.66
C CYS A 8 10.08 -32.27 46.25
N ALA A 9 9.57 -33.50 46.04
CA ALA A 9 9.11 -33.96 44.74
C ALA A 9 7.90 -33.15 44.23
N SER A 10 6.95 -32.81 45.11
CA SER A 10 5.80 -31.97 44.77
C SER A 10 6.19 -30.51 44.51
N ILE A 11 7.13 -29.96 45.29
CA ILE A 11 7.64 -28.59 45.09
C ILE A 11 8.40 -28.48 43.76
N LEU A 12 9.24 -29.47 43.42
CA LEU A 12 9.95 -29.52 42.14
C LEU A 12 8.98 -29.69 40.96
N ALA A 13 7.91 -30.46 41.12
CA ALA A 13 6.85 -30.57 40.11
C ALA A 13 6.09 -29.25 39.93
N ILE A 14 5.80 -28.52 41.01
CA ILE A 14 5.14 -27.20 40.95
C ILE A 14 6.06 -26.15 40.32
N ILE A 15 7.35 -26.12 40.68
CA ILE A 15 8.35 -25.23 40.06
C ILE A 15 8.49 -25.55 38.56
N TYR A 16 8.54 -26.83 38.19
CA TYR A 16 8.56 -27.27 36.79
C TYR A 16 7.29 -26.81 36.07
N ILE A 17 6.10 -27.03 36.64
CA ILE A 17 4.82 -26.59 36.06
C ILE A 17 4.78 -25.05 35.93
N LEU A 18 5.16 -24.29 36.94
CA LEU A 18 5.18 -22.81 36.87
C LEU A 18 6.20 -22.32 35.81
N SER A 19 7.40 -22.89 35.77
CA SER A 19 8.42 -22.54 34.76
C SER A 19 8.02 -22.93 33.32
N VAL A 20 7.29 -24.04 33.15
CA VAL A 20 6.81 -24.52 31.85
C VAL A 20 5.58 -23.74 31.40
N VAL A 21 4.70 -23.32 32.33
CA VAL A 21 3.55 -22.47 32.04
C VAL A 21 3.99 -21.07 31.60
N ASP A 22 5.04 -20.48 32.20
CA ASP A 22 5.60 -19.19 31.77
C ASP A 22 6.22 -19.22 30.36
N LEU A 23 6.93 -20.30 30.02
CA LEU A 23 7.56 -20.47 28.69
C LEU A 23 6.55 -20.81 27.58
N THR A 24 5.50 -21.58 27.90
CA THR A 24 4.46 -21.95 26.92
C THR A 24 3.45 -20.84 26.67
N PHE A 25 3.24 -19.92 27.62
CA PHE A 25 2.36 -18.78 27.45
C PHE A 25 2.93 -17.73 26.48
N CYS A 26 4.25 -17.53 26.47
CA CYS A 26 4.91 -16.61 25.54
C CYS A 26 4.78 -17.09 24.07
N ASP A 27 4.84 -18.41 23.85
CA ASP A 27 4.75 -19.03 22.51
C ASP A 27 3.30 -19.12 21.98
N GLN A 28 2.30 -19.19 22.87
CA GLN A 28 0.87 -19.15 22.50
C GLN A 28 0.37 -17.72 22.22
N VAL A 29 0.93 -16.70 22.90
CA VAL A 29 0.58 -15.29 22.63
C VAL A 29 1.14 -14.79 21.30
N HIS A 30 2.33 -15.25 20.89
CA HIS A 30 2.88 -14.94 19.56
C HIS A 30 2.01 -15.50 18.43
N ARG A 31 1.36 -16.66 18.65
CA ARG A 31 0.55 -17.34 17.63
C ARG A 31 -0.81 -16.67 17.34
N ILE A 32 -1.25 -15.75 18.20
CA ILE A 32 -2.50 -14.97 18.05
C ILE A 32 -2.28 -13.72 17.16
N LEU A 33 -1.03 -13.26 17.05
CA LEU A 33 -0.62 -12.11 16.23
C LEU A 33 0.10 -12.54 14.95
N ASP A 34 -0.30 -13.67 14.37
CA ASP A 34 0.28 -14.14 13.11
C ASP A 34 -0.27 -13.29 11.96
N CYS A 35 0.51 -12.27 11.58
CA CYS A 35 0.12 -11.33 10.54
C CYS A 35 -0.07 -11.98 9.17
N HIS A 36 0.39 -13.22 8.97
CA HIS A 36 0.12 -14.00 7.76
C HIS A 36 -1.35 -14.44 7.66
N LYS A 37 -2.09 -14.46 8.78
CA LYS A 37 -3.53 -14.75 8.81
C LYS A 37 -4.40 -13.49 8.74
N SER A 38 -3.80 -12.31 8.84
CA SER A 38 -4.53 -11.05 8.72
C SER A 38 -5.04 -10.85 7.29
N LYS A 39 -6.11 -10.06 7.14
CA LYS A 39 -6.77 -9.83 5.85
C LYS A 39 -5.83 -9.27 4.77
N TYR A 40 -4.78 -8.55 5.17
CA TYR A 40 -3.88 -7.84 4.26
C TYR A 40 -2.43 -8.33 4.33
N GLY A 41 -2.15 -9.34 5.16
CA GLY A 41 -0.82 -9.90 5.38
C GLY A 41 0.07 -9.05 6.28
N CYS A 42 1.35 -9.43 6.36
CA CYS A 42 2.34 -8.76 7.19
C CYS A 42 2.93 -7.51 6.53
N CYS A 43 3.29 -6.55 7.38
CA CYS A 43 4.22 -5.49 7.06
C CYS A 43 5.65 -6.05 6.82
N PRO A 44 6.60 -5.24 6.28
CA PRO A 44 7.96 -5.70 5.96
C PRO A 44 8.77 -6.23 7.15
N ASP A 45 8.36 -5.93 8.37
CA ASP A 45 8.94 -6.44 9.61
C ASP A 45 8.52 -7.89 9.92
N GLY A 46 7.51 -8.43 9.22
CA GLY A 46 7.07 -9.82 9.36
C GLY A 46 6.27 -10.10 10.63
N VAL A 47 5.91 -9.06 11.39
CA VAL A 47 5.21 -9.20 12.68
C VAL A 47 3.96 -8.32 12.73
N THR A 48 4.01 -7.12 12.15
CA THR A 48 2.88 -6.18 12.22
C THR A 48 1.84 -6.44 11.12
N ASP A 49 0.55 -6.42 11.49
CA ASP A 49 -0.56 -6.50 10.53
C ASP A 49 -0.62 -5.28 9.60
N ALA A 50 -0.71 -5.51 8.30
CA ALA A 50 -0.96 -4.43 7.34
C ALA A 50 -2.41 -3.92 7.46
N LEU A 51 -2.62 -2.62 7.28
CA LEU A 51 -3.97 -2.01 7.33
C LEU A 51 -4.73 -2.14 5.99
N GLY A 52 -4.02 -2.43 4.90
CA GLY A 52 -4.58 -2.61 3.57
C GLY A 52 -3.64 -3.32 2.60
N TRP A 53 -4.15 -3.64 1.41
CA TRP A 53 -3.39 -4.33 0.36
C TRP A 53 -2.11 -3.56 -0.03
N ASN A 54 -1.10 -4.26 -0.54
CA ASN A 54 0.20 -3.68 -0.88
C ASN A 54 0.91 -2.99 0.32
N LYS A 55 0.78 -3.54 1.54
CA LYS A 55 1.42 -3.04 2.77
C LYS A 55 0.96 -1.62 3.15
N GLU A 56 -0.28 -1.30 2.84
CA GLU A 56 -0.88 -0.02 3.19
C GLU A 56 -0.93 0.13 4.72
N GLY A 57 -0.61 1.34 5.21
CA GLY A 57 -0.54 1.65 6.64
C GLY A 57 0.73 1.20 7.37
N CYS A 58 1.51 0.27 6.81
CA CYS A 58 2.74 -0.23 7.43
C CYS A 58 3.79 0.86 7.68
N SER A 59 3.88 1.86 6.81
CA SER A 59 4.82 2.98 6.97
C SER A 59 4.56 3.80 8.23
N SER A 60 3.28 3.97 8.59
CA SER A 60 2.87 4.66 9.82
C SER A 60 3.03 3.75 11.03
N LEU A 61 2.74 2.46 10.90
CA LEU A 61 2.85 1.48 11.99
C LEU A 61 4.30 1.18 12.38
N LEU A 62 5.20 1.11 11.40
CA LEU A 62 6.63 0.85 11.62
C LEU A 62 7.45 2.13 11.89
N CYS A 63 6.80 3.28 12.03
CA CYS A 63 7.42 4.54 12.41
C CYS A 63 7.43 4.67 13.95
N TYR A 64 8.45 4.11 14.57
CA TYR A 64 8.69 4.25 16.01
C TYR A 64 10.18 4.39 16.30
N ASP A 65 10.48 4.93 17.48
CA ASP A 65 11.84 4.99 17.99
C ASP A 65 12.22 3.62 18.54
N LYS A 66 13.31 3.04 18.04
CA LYS A 66 13.86 1.77 18.51
C LYS A 66 14.58 1.93 19.85
N ASP A 67 15.16 3.10 20.09
CA ASP A 67 15.81 3.43 21.36
C ASP A 67 14.88 4.26 22.26
N LYS A 68 15.01 4.06 23.57
CA LYS A 68 14.26 4.81 24.59
C LYS A 68 14.87 6.19 24.87
N LEU A 69 16.17 6.35 24.60
CA LEU A 69 16.94 7.58 24.81
C LEU A 69 16.70 8.65 23.75
N CYS A 70 15.91 8.35 22.71
CA CYS A 70 15.63 9.25 21.59
C CYS A 70 15.07 10.62 21.99
N LYS A 71 14.35 10.71 23.12
CA LYS A 71 13.86 11.99 23.66
C LYS A 71 15.00 12.87 24.18
N GLU A 72 15.97 12.27 24.86
CA GLU A 72 17.14 12.94 25.41
C GLU A 72 18.11 13.34 24.29
N MET A 73 18.40 12.41 23.38
CA MET A 73 19.27 12.69 22.23
C MET A 73 18.69 13.82 21.36
N LYS A 74 17.37 13.85 21.17
CA LYS A 74 16.69 14.99 20.53
C LYS A 74 16.88 16.29 21.29
N ALA A 75 16.74 16.27 22.62
CA ALA A 75 16.93 17.48 23.45
C ALA A 75 18.37 17.99 23.40
N ASN A 76 19.33 17.09 23.20
CA ASN A 76 20.75 17.41 23.04
C ASN A 76 21.12 17.94 21.63
N GLY A 77 20.17 17.98 20.69
CA GLY A 77 20.41 18.43 19.31
C GLY A 77 21.00 17.37 18.39
N ASP A 78 20.94 16.09 18.76
CA ASP A 78 21.50 15.00 17.94
C ASP A 78 20.66 14.73 16.67
N CYS A 79 19.44 15.28 16.59
CA CYS A 79 18.64 15.27 15.36
C CYS A 79 19.20 16.23 14.29
N GLU A 80 20.04 17.18 14.66
CA GLU A 80 20.60 18.19 13.76
C GLU A 80 22.09 17.94 13.51
N ALA A 81 22.74 17.12 14.34
CA ALA A 81 24.13 16.72 14.20
C ALA A 81 24.36 15.85 12.94
N ILE A 82 25.31 16.26 12.10
CA ILE A 82 25.61 15.62 10.80
C ILE A 82 26.24 14.24 11.00
N ASP A 83 27.15 14.11 11.96
CA ASP A 83 27.85 12.88 12.34
C ASP A 83 26.90 11.85 12.97
N LYS A 84 25.85 12.29 13.67
CA LYS A 84 24.83 11.42 14.27
C LYS A 84 23.61 11.18 13.36
N TRP A 85 23.62 11.70 12.13
CA TRP A 85 22.48 11.61 11.22
C TRP A 85 22.01 10.17 10.99
N SER A 86 22.94 9.25 10.73
CA SER A 86 22.62 7.85 10.41
C SER A 86 22.06 7.11 11.61
N GLU A 87 22.75 7.19 12.74
CA GLU A 87 22.35 6.59 14.02
C GLU A 87 20.95 7.05 14.43
N MET A 88 20.76 8.36 14.41
CA MET A 88 19.50 8.98 14.81
C MET A 88 18.37 8.73 13.79
N SER A 89 18.69 8.47 12.52
CA SER A 89 17.71 8.05 11.51
C SER A 89 17.26 6.59 11.67
N GLU A 90 18.10 5.73 12.23
CA GLU A 90 17.80 4.32 12.41
C GLU A 90 17.19 3.98 13.78
N LEU A 91 17.70 4.63 14.83
CA LEU A 91 17.26 4.43 16.20
C LEU A 91 16.09 5.33 16.56
N CYS A 92 16.09 6.58 16.09
CA CYS A 92 15.13 7.59 16.53
C CYS A 92 14.36 8.30 15.39
N PRO A 93 13.87 7.55 14.37
CA PRO A 93 13.20 8.17 13.23
C PRO A 93 11.92 8.92 13.63
N LYS A 94 11.20 8.51 14.68
CA LYS A 94 9.97 9.18 15.10
C LYS A 94 10.28 10.45 15.88
N SER A 95 11.19 10.38 16.86
CA SER A 95 11.60 11.53 17.67
C SER A 95 12.19 12.65 16.81
N CYS A 96 13.05 12.32 15.83
CA CYS A 96 13.65 13.31 14.94
C CYS A 96 12.83 13.64 13.69
N GLY A 97 11.59 13.13 13.58
CA GLY A 97 10.73 13.39 12.41
C GLY A 97 11.31 12.85 11.09
N ARG A 98 12.21 11.88 11.17
CA ARG A 98 12.85 11.20 10.04
C ARG A 98 12.17 9.90 9.64
N CYS A 99 10.98 9.62 10.17
CA CYS A 99 10.19 8.51 9.69
C CYS A 99 10.06 8.59 8.17
N LYS A 100 10.65 7.58 7.51
CA LYS A 100 10.47 7.38 6.09
C LYS A 100 8.99 7.06 5.95
N ASN A 101 8.20 8.05 5.55
CA ASN A 101 6.89 7.81 4.98
C ASN A 101 7.11 6.91 3.76
N GLN A 102 7.18 5.60 3.96
CA GLN A 102 6.97 4.62 2.89
C GLN A 102 5.48 4.61 2.49
N GLY A 103 4.73 5.68 2.80
CA GLY A 103 3.61 6.19 2.01
C GLY A 103 4.05 6.86 0.70
N LYS A 104 5.34 6.88 0.36
CA LYS A 104 5.74 6.72 -1.04
C LYS A 104 6.17 5.27 -1.19
N ALA A 105 5.27 4.43 -1.72
CA ALA A 105 5.73 3.36 -2.61
C ALA A 105 6.84 3.98 -3.46
N ALA A 106 8.02 3.34 -3.54
CA ALA A 106 9.05 3.74 -4.49
C ALA A 106 8.31 4.15 -5.76
N SER A 107 8.38 5.45 -6.15
CA SER A 107 7.52 5.97 -7.20
C SER A 107 7.57 4.93 -8.31
N PRO A 108 6.42 4.31 -8.68
CA PRO A 108 6.43 3.27 -9.69
C PRO A 108 7.29 3.79 -10.83
N PRO A 109 8.23 3.00 -11.37
CA PRO A 109 9.10 3.47 -12.44
C PRO A 109 8.18 4.16 -13.43
N ALA A 110 8.45 5.46 -13.62
CA ALA A 110 7.48 6.32 -14.24
C ALA A 110 7.00 5.65 -15.53
N CYS A 111 5.69 5.54 -15.73
CA CYS A 111 5.12 4.58 -16.68
C CYS A 111 5.67 4.73 -18.11
N TYR A 112 6.25 5.88 -18.47
CA TYR A 112 6.98 6.09 -19.72
C TYR A 112 8.23 5.20 -19.89
N LYS A 113 8.80 4.66 -18.81
CA LYS A 113 9.91 3.69 -18.79
C LYS A 113 9.44 2.24 -18.86
N SER A 114 8.14 1.98 -18.67
CA SER A 114 7.60 0.63 -18.80
C SER A 114 7.56 0.20 -20.27
N LYS A 115 7.61 -1.11 -20.53
CA LYS A 115 7.61 -1.68 -21.88
C LYS A 115 6.50 -1.11 -22.78
N TYR A 116 5.31 -0.93 -22.22
CA TYR A 116 4.13 -0.51 -22.96
C TYR A 116 3.79 0.98 -22.75
N GLY A 117 4.52 1.70 -21.90
CA GLY A 117 4.24 3.10 -21.60
C GLY A 117 3.03 3.33 -20.68
N CYS A 118 2.52 4.56 -20.64
CA CYS A 118 1.41 4.95 -19.78
C CYS A 118 0.03 4.70 -20.40
N CYS A 119 -0.95 4.43 -19.54
CA CYS A 119 -2.38 4.49 -19.81
C CYS A 119 -2.88 5.93 -19.96
N TYR A 120 -4.18 6.08 -20.20
CA TYR A 120 -4.85 7.37 -20.40
C TYR A 120 -4.72 8.35 -19.23
N ASP A 121 -4.43 7.86 -18.03
CA ASP A 121 -4.31 8.66 -16.82
C ASP A 121 -2.87 9.16 -16.56
N GLY A 122 -1.93 8.83 -17.45
CA GLY A 122 -0.54 9.32 -17.43
C GLY A 122 0.30 8.81 -16.26
N VAL A 123 -0.24 7.93 -15.42
CA VAL A 123 0.46 7.40 -14.23
C VAL A 123 0.40 5.88 -14.13
N THR A 124 -0.63 5.26 -14.71
CA THR A 124 -0.77 3.80 -14.68
C THR A 124 0.05 3.20 -15.82
N PRO A 125 0.99 2.27 -15.55
CA PRO A 125 1.70 1.54 -16.59
C PRO A 125 0.73 0.60 -17.31
N ALA A 126 0.79 0.57 -18.64
CA ALA A 126 0.01 -0.37 -19.43
C ALA A 126 0.60 -1.79 -19.32
N VAL A 127 -0.28 -2.80 -19.29
CA VAL A 127 0.14 -4.22 -19.20
C VAL A 127 0.34 -4.87 -20.57
N SER A 128 -0.10 -4.21 -21.64
CA SER A 128 0.08 -4.61 -23.04
C SER A 128 0.17 -3.39 -23.96
N ASP A 129 0.59 -3.60 -25.21
CA ASP A 129 0.59 -2.58 -26.26
C ASP A 129 -0.82 -1.98 -26.49
N ASP A 130 -1.87 -2.77 -26.21
CA ASP A 130 -3.27 -2.37 -26.31
C ASP A 130 -3.76 -1.63 -25.06
N LYS A 131 -3.58 -0.32 -25.04
CA LYS A 131 -3.92 0.57 -23.91
C LYS A 131 -5.41 0.86 -23.74
N ARG A 132 -6.30 0.12 -24.40
CA ARG A 132 -7.75 0.32 -24.23
C ARG A 132 -8.16 0.02 -22.79
N PRO A 133 -9.06 0.84 -22.20
CA PRO A 133 -9.59 0.58 -20.86
C PRO A 133 -10.29 -0.78 -20.80
N GLY A 134 -9.89 -1.62 -19.84
CA GLY A 134 -10.36 -3.00 -19.68
C GLY A 134 -9.53 -4.07 -20.40
N VAL A 135 -8.54 -3.69 -21.21
CA VAL A 135 -7.62 -4.65 -21.89
C VAL A 135 -6.21 -4.49 -21.32
N GLY A 136 -5.41 -3.56 -21.83
CA GLY A 136 -4.06 -3.26 -21.32
C GLY A 136 -4.03 -2.14 -20.29
N CYS A 137 -5.17 -1.51 -20.01
CA CYS A 137 -5.34 -0.46 -19.02
C CYS A 137 -6.56 -0.72 -18.14
N PRO A 138 -6.64 -0.14 -16.94
CA PRO A 138 -7.82 -0.28 -16.09
C PRO A 138 -9.07 0.29 -16.77
N PHE A 139 -10.25 -0.12 -16.31
CA PHE A 139 -11.51 0.44 -16.79
C PHE A 139 -11.57 1.95 -16.60
N CYS A 140 -12.11 2.62 -17.61
CA CYS A 140 -12.10 4.08 -17.67
C CYS A 140 -12.95 4.67 -16.54
N LYS A 141 -12.31 5.43 -15.65
CA LYS A 141 -12.94 6.03 -14.47
C LYS A 141 -12.41 7.44 -14.21
N ASP A 142 -13.24 8.25 -13.57
CA ASP A 142 -12.81 9.55 -13.02
C ASP A 142 -11.92 9.33 -11.79
N ARG A 143 -10.86 10.13 -11.66
CA ARG A 143 -9.98 10.09 -10.48
C ARG A 143 -10.66 10.70 -9.25
N TYR A 144 -11.50 11.72 -9.45
CA TYR A 144 -12.22 12.42 -8.37
C TYR A 144 -13.73 12.40 -8.62
N PRO A 145 -14.42 11.27 -8.44
CA PRO A 145 -15.82 11.10 -8.85
C PRO A 145 -16.79 12.12 -8.24
N HIS A 146 -16.57 12.54 -7.00
CA HIS A 146 -17.38 13.59 -6.36
C HIS A 146 -17.20 14.96 -7.04
N ALA A 147 -15.95 15.39 -7.23
CA ALA A 147 -15.65 16.66 -7.91
C ALA A 147 -16.07 16.63 -9.38
N CYS A 148 -15.87 15.51 -10.07
CA CYS A 148 -16.27 15.32 -11.46
C CYS A 148 -17.80 15.30 -11.63
N LYS A 149 -18.56 14.79 -10.66
CA LYS A 149 -20.02 14.87 -10.67
C LYS A 149 -20.51 16.31 -10.48
N GLN A 150 -19.82 17.10 -9.65
CA GLN A 150 -20.19 18.49 -9.35
C GLN A 150 -19.75 19.47 -10.44
N PHE A 151 -18.57 19.29 -11.02
CA PHE A 151 -17.95 20.25 -11.95
C PHE A 151 -17.69 19.70 -13.35
N GLY A 152 -17.79 18.39 -13.58
CA GLY A 152 -17.48 17.73 -14.86
C GLY A 152 -18.56 17.82 -15.92
N HIS A 153 -19.32 18.90 -15.95
CA HIS A 153 -20.25 19.14 -17.05
C HIS A 153 -19.48 19.46 -18.34
N ARG A 154 -20.01 19.06 -19.50
CA ARG A 154 -19.37 19.25 -20.82
C ARG A 154 -18.95 20.70 -21.08
N PHE A 155 -19.72 21.65 -20.54
CA PHE A 155 -19.43 23.08 -20.57
C PHE A 155 -18.09 23.44 -19.91
N TRP A 156 -17.76 22.87 -18.75
CA TRP A 156 -16.51 23.15 -18.04
C TRP A 156 -15.32 22.37 -18.61
N CYS A 157 -15.57 21.19 -19.19
CA CYS A 157 -14.55 20.39 -19.88
C CYS A 157 -14.04 21.04 -21.18
N LEU A 158 -14.91 21.78 -21.89
CA LEU A 158 -14.60 22.47 -23.14
C LEU A 158 -14.59 24.00 -22.99
N GLY A 159 -14.75 24.51 -21.78
CA GLY A 159 -14.93 25.91 -21.48
C GLY A 159 -13.68 26.77 -21.68
N LYS A 160 -13.87 28.09 -21.64
CA LYS A 160 -12.78 29.08 -21.76
C LYS A 160 -11.98 29.29 -20.46
N PHE A 161 -12.37 28.64 -19.36
CA PHE A 161 -11.69 28.79 -18.06
C PHE A 161 -10.53 27.78 -17.94
N PRO A 162 -9.26 28.23 -17.95
CA PRO A 162 -8.11 27.33 -18.09
C PRO A 162 -7.89 26.44 -16.85
N ARG A 163 -8.10 26.95 -15.64
CA ARG A 163 -7.89 26.18 -14.39
C ARG A 163 -8.90 25.04 -14.20
N PRO A 164 -10.23 25.27 -14.28
CA PRO A 164 -11.21 24.18 -14.20
C PRO A 164 -11.08 23.21 -15.37
N ARG A 165 -10.83 23.71 -16.58
CA ARG A 165 -10.63 22.87 -17.77
C ARG A 165 -9.46 21.92 -17.61
N PHE A 166 -8.33 22.38 -17.09
CA PHE A 166 -7.16 21.53 -16.82
C PHE A 166 -7.51 20.41 -15.85
N PHE A 167 -8.12 20.73 -14.71
CA PHE A 167 -8.52 19.72 -13.73
C PHE A 167 -9.49 18.69 -14.33
N LEU A 168 -10.53 19.15 -15.01
CA LEU A 168 -11.56 18.28 -15.56
C LEU A 168 -11.03 17.40 -16.70
N SER A 169 -10.17 17.93 -17.56
CA SER A 169 -9.57 17.16 -18.67
C SER A 169 -8.57 16.09 -18.19
N HIS A 170 -7.85 16.32 -17.09
CA HIS A 170 -6.85 15.38 -16.56
C HIS A 170 -7.39 14.40 -15.51
N TYR A 171 -8.55 14.66 -14.93
CA TYR A 171 -9.07 13.85 -13.83
C TYR A 171 -10.51 13.36 -14.00
N CYS A 172 -11.30 13.95 -14.91
CA CYS A 172 -12.71 13.64 -15.11
C CYS A 172 -12.99 13.01 -16.49
N PHE A 173 -12.27 11.93 -16.79
CA PHE A 173 -12.30 11.22 -18.06
C PHE A 173 -13.69 10.74 -18.50
N ARG A 174 -14.53 10.23 -17.59
CA ARG A 174 -15.89 9.77 -17.93
C ARG A 174 -16.81 10.96 -18.16
N GLN A 175 -16.75 11.94 -17.27
CA GLN A 175 -17.72 13.03 -17.20
C GLN A 175 -17.49 14.04 -18.33
N CYS A 176 -16.23 14.25 -18.70
CA CYS A 176 -15.84 15.00 -19.89
C CYS A 176 -15.96 14.21 -21.20
N GLY A 177 -16.43 12.96 -21.17
CA GLY A 177 -16.68 12.14 -22.35
C GLY A 177 -15.43 11.53 -23.00
N PHE A 178 -14.24 11.71 -22.41
CA PHE A 178 -12.99 11.09 -22.89
C PHE A 178 -13.09 9.56 -22.98
N CYS A 179 -13.76 8.93 -22.00
CA CYS A 179 -13.98 7.48 -21.99
C CYS A 179 -14.91 6.96 -23.09
N LYS A 180 -15.71 7.81 -23.75
CA LYS A 180 -16.66 7.37 -24.79
C LYS A 180 -15.96 7.12 -26.14
N ASN A 181 -14.83 7.78 -26.38
CA ASN A 181 -14.07 7.67 -27.63
C ASN A 181 -13.28 6.35 -27.77
N PHE A 182 -13.23 5.51 -26.73
CA PHE A 182 -12.60 4.17 -26.81
C PHE A 182 -13.56 3.06 -27.28
N LYS A 183 -14.87 3.35 -27.33
CA LYS A 183 -15.91 2.35 -27.59
C LYS A 183 -16.13 2.07 -29.09
N GLU A 184 -15.55 2.86 -29.99
CA GLU A 184 -15.66 2.68 -31.45
C GLU A 184 -14.58 1.78 -32.06
N MET A 185 -13.63 1.27 -31.28
CA MET A 185 -12.75 0.17 -31.69
C MET A 185 -13.09 -1.12 -30.99
N VAL A 186 -14.38 -1.48 -30.92
CA VAL A 186 -14.71 -2.90 -31.01
C VAL A 186 -14.33 -3.26 -32.44
N LEU A 187 -13.14 -3.88 -32.63
CA LEU A 187 -12.86 -4.58 -33.87
C LEU A 187 -14.12 -5.40 -34.20
N PRO A 188 -14.73 -5.25 -35.38
CA PRO A 188 -15.73 -6.21 -35.81
C PRO A 188 -15.09 -7.59 -35.61
N LYS A 189 -15.78 -8.46 -34.86
CA LYS A 189 -15.40 -9.88 -34.77
C LYS A 189 -15.07 -10.34 -36.19
N GLU A 190 -13.86 -10.86 -36.35
CA GLU A 190 -13.27 -11.56 -37.48
C GLU A 190 -14.05 -11.54 -38.81
N LYS A 191 -13.39 -11.05 -39.86
CA LYS A 191 -13.87 -11.15 -41.25
C LYS A 191 -14.15 -12.61 -41.65
N LYS A 192 -15.40 -12.83 -42.05
CA LYS A 192 -15.88 -13.57 -43.24
C LYS A 192 -15.33 -14.98 -43.45
N ASP A 193 -16.16 -15.97 -43.12
CA ASP A 193 -16.46 -17.05 -44.08
C ASP A 193 -17.98 -17.11 -44.29
N TRP A 194 -18.44 -16.46 -45.36
CA TRP A 194 -19.80 -16.63 -45.92
C TRP A 194 -19.67 -16.79 -47.43
N ARG A 195 -18.85 -17.77 -47.85
CA ARG A 195 -19.14 -18.44 -49.13
C ARG A 195 -20.63 -18.76 -49.12
N LYS A 196 -21.36 -18.29 -50.15
CA LYS A 196 -22.83 -18.37 -50.34
C LYS A 196 -23.52 -17.29 -49.50
N GLU A 197 -24.10 -16.23 -50.05
CA GLU A 197 -25.17 -16.10 -51.06
C GLU A 197 -24.85 -14.78 -51.82
N PHE A 198 -24.91 -14.67 -53.15
CA PHE A 198 -26.08 -14.71 -54.01
C PHE A 198 -25.62 -15.16 -55.41
N TYR A 199 -26.10 -16.33 -55.83
CA TYR A 199 -26.63 -16.48 -57.19
C TYR A 199 -28.02 -15.84 -57.21
#